data_AF-A0A1Q7IAH0-F1
#
_entry.id   AF-A0A1Q7IAH0-F1
#
_cell.length_a   1.000
_cell.length_b   1.000
_cell.length_c   1.000
_cell.angle_alpha   90.00
_cell.angle_beta   90.00
_cell.angle_gamma   90.00
#
_symmetry.space_group_name_H-M   'P 1'
#
loop_
_entity.id
_entity.type
_entity.pdbx_description
1 polymer ?
#
loop_
_entity_poly.entity_id
_entity_poly.type
_entity_poly.pdbx_seq_one_letter_code
_entity_poly.pdbx_strand_id
1 'polypeptide(L)'
;MFAEELRVQLARRGYAELGEVALREALEAHCETYTLIKLAPWPARRWKCRYRLMMGDKMYDAQSAAEAYAMGLLGVLEKQT
;
A
#
# COMPACT_ATOMS: atom_id res chain seq x y z
N MET A 1 -8.09 9.99 -2.79
CA MET A 1 -6.84 10.67 -3.16
C MET A 1 -5.82 10.25 -2.12
N PHE A 2 -4.77 9.54 -2.51
CA PHE A 2 -3.71 9.07 -1.61
C PHE A 2 -2.68 10.19 -1.42
N ALA A 3 -1.92 10.17 -0.32
CA ALA A 3 -1.05 11.27 0.10
C ALA A 3 -0.04 11.71 -0.99
N GLU A 4 0.14 13.02 -1.17
CA GLU A 4 1.04 13.57 -2.19
C GLU A 4 2.50 13.20 -1.90
N GLU A 5 2.89 13.12 -0.62
CA GLU A 5 4.22 12.62 -0.25
C GLU A 5 4.47 11.19 -0.74
N LEU A 6 3.45 10.32 -0.73
CA LEU A 6 3.58 8.93 -1.20
C LEU A 6 3.79 8.88 -2.73
N ARG A 7 3.11 9.77 -3.46
CA ARG A 7 3.28 9.95 -4.92
C ARG A 7 4.70 10.36 -5.26
N VAL A 8 5.21 11.38 -4.59
CA VAL A 8 6.56 11.89 -4.81
C VAL A 8 7.61 10.82 -4.53
N GLN A 9 7.45 10.05 -3.45
CA GLN A 9 8.39 8.99 -3.09
C GLN A 9 8.41 7.82 -4.08
N LEU A 10 7.25 7.45 -4.62
CA LEU A 10 7.14 6.41 -5.65
C LEU A 10 7.66 6.90 -7.01
N ALA A 11 7.33 8.13 -7.39
CA ALA A 11 7.82 8.74 -8.64
C ALA A 11 9.35 8.86 -8.66
N ARG A 12 9.98 9.22 -7.53
CA ARG A 12 11.46 9.22 -7.39
C ARG A 12 12.10 7.85 -7.60
N ARG A 13 11.33 6.77 -7.46
CA ARG A 13 11.76 5.39 -7.64
C ARG A 13 11.31 4.79 -8.98
N GLY A 14 10.75 5.62 -9.88
CA GLY A 14 10.37 5.22 -11.24
C GLY A 14 8.92 4.74 -11.40
N TYR A 15 8.10 4.77 -10.36
CA TYR A 15 6.69 4.36 -10.46
C TYR A 15 5.79 5.57 -10.78
N ALA A 16 5.46 5.74 -12.05
CA ALA A 16 4.60 6.82 -12.55
C ALA A 16 3.11 6.42 -12.61
N GLU A 17 2.81 5.14 -12.82
CA GLU A 17 1.44 4.62 -12.83
C GLU A 17 1.00 4.26 -11.42
N LEU A 18 0.06 5.03 -10.88
CA LEU A 18 -0.41 4.91 -9.49
C LEU A 18 -1.85 4.39 -9.40
N GLY A 19 -2.28 3.67 -10.44
CA GLY A 19 -3.54 2.93 -10.44
C GLY A 19 -3.45 1.69 -9.55
N GLU A 20 -4.59 1.23 -9.05
CA GLU A 20 -4.65 0.07 -8.14
C GLU A 20 -3.96 -1.17 -8.72
N VAL A 21 -4.22 -1.49 -9.99
CA VAL A 21 -3.66 -2.67 -10.67
C VAL A 21 -2.15 -2.55 -10.82
N ALA A 22 -1.67 -1.42 -11.35
CA ALA A 22 -0.24 -1.18 -11.53
C ALA A 22 0.54 -1.25 -10.22
N LEU A 23 -0.01 -0.68 -9.14
CA LEU A 23 0.59 -0.72 -7.81
C LEU A 23 0.60 -2.13 -7.21
N ARG A 24 -0.46 -2.90 -7.43
CA ARG A 24 -0.53 -4.31 -7.00
C ARG A 24 0.54 -5.14 -7.69
N GLU A 25 0.64 -5.03 -9.01
CA GLU A 25 1.62 -5.77 -9.81
C GLU A 25 3.06 -5.37 -9.46
N ALA A 26 3.31 -4.07 -9.28
CA ALA A 26 4.59 -3.57 -8.79
C ALA A 26 4.94 -4.14 -7.40
N LEU A 27 3.99 -4.19 -6.48
CA LEU A 27 4.19 -4.79 -5.16
C LEU A 27 4.51 -6.29 -5.26
N GLU A 28 3.75 -7.04 -6.08
CA GLU A 28 3.93 -8.48 -6.30
C GLU A 28 5.30 -8.82 -6.90
N ALA A 29 5.90 -7.91 -7.68
CA ALA A 29 7.27 -8.09 -8.18
C ALA A 29 8.34 -8.06 -7.08
N HIS A 30 8.04 -7.53 -5.89
CA HIS A 30 8.97 -7.39 -4.77
C HIS A 30 8.55 -8.13 -3.49
N CYS A 31 7.33 -8.66 -3.45
CA CYS A 31 6.75 -9.29 -2.27
C CYS A 31 6.01 -10.58 -2.63
N GLU A 32 6.48 -11.70 -2.09
CA GLU A 32 5.92 -13.02 -2.37
C GLU A 32 4.50 -13.20 -1.80
N THR A 33 4.22 -12.63 -0.62
CA THR A 33 2.91 -12.79 0.03
C THR A 33 2.44 -11.52 0.71
N TYR A 34 1.16 -11.22 0.56
CA TYR A 34 0.47 -10.18 1.31
C TYR A 34 -0.98 -10.57 1.56
N THR A 35 -1.62 -9.93 2.52
CA THR A 35 -3.09 -10.03 2.71
C THR A 35 -3.68 -8.64 2.74
N LEU A 36 -4.55 -8.33 1.77
CA LEU A 36 -5.34 -7.12 1.77
C LEU A 36 -6.71 -7.40 2.38
N ILE A 37 -7.05 -6.69 3.46
CA ILE A 37 -8.35 -6.77 4.11
C ILE A 37 -9.12 -5.48 3.87
N LYS A 38 -10.29 -5.58 3.23
CA LYS A 38 -11.28 -4.50 3.25
C LYS A 38 -12.08 -4.58 4.53
N LEU A 39 -12.00 -3.53 5.35
CA LEU A 39 -12.59 -3.53 6.67
C LEU A 39 -14.11 -3.32 6.62
N ALA A 40 -14.82 -4.05 7.47
CA ALA A 40 -16.22 -3.76 7.76
C ALA A 40 -16.36 -2.35 8.37
N PRO A 41 -17.57 -1.74 8.36
CA PRO A 41 -17.75 -0.35 8.82
C PRO A 41 -17.34 -0.09 10.27
N TRP A 42 -17.57 -1.03 11.19
CA TRP A 42 -17.18 -0.87 12.60
C TRP A 42 -15.66 -0.81 12.81
N PRO A 43 -14.87 -1.81 12.35
CA PRO A 43 -13.41 -1.74 12.48
C PRO A 43 -12.83 -0.55 11.69
N ALA A 44 -13.42 -0.19 10.55
CA ALA A 44 -12.97 0.97 9.79
C ALA A 44 -13.10 2.28 10.57
N ARG A 45 -14.22 2.48 11.29
CA ARG A 45 -14.39 3.63 12.19
C ARG A 45 -13.43 3.57 13.39
N ARG A 46 -13.26 2.39 13.99
CA ARG A 46 -12.38 2.19 15.16
C ARG A 46 -10.91 2.48 14.84
N TRP A 47 -10.42 1.98 13.72
CA TRP A 47 -9.01 2.09 13.31
C TRP A 47 -8.74 3.27 12.39
N LYS A 48 -9.78 4.00 11.97
CA LYS A 48 -9.69 5.17 11.08
C LYS A 48 -9.07 4.84 9.71
N CYS A 49 -9.18 3.60 9.24
CA CYS A 49 -8.75 3.14 7.92
C CYS A 49 -9.85 2.29 7.27
N ARG A 50 -9.82 2.10 5.95
CA ARG A 50 -10.79 1.25 5.23
C ARG A 50 -10.18 -0.04 4.73
N TYR A 51 -8.87 -0.04 4.55
CA TYR A 51 -8.09 -1.15 4.06
C TYR A 51 -6.89 -1.35 4.98
N ARG A 52 -6.53 -2.61 5.20
CA ARG A 52 -5.28 -2.99 5.86
C ARG A 52 -4.53 -3.97 4.98
N LEU A 53 -3.29 -3.64 4.66
CA LEU A 53 -2.38 -4.55 3.98
C LEU A 53 -1.41 -5.14 5.00
N MET A 54 -1.36 -6.46 5.09
CA MET A 54 -0.44 -7.18 5.96
C MET A 54 0.65 -7.83 5.13
N MET A 55 1.92 -7.63 5.54
CA MET A 55 3.11 -8.12 4.85
C MET A 55 4.15 -8.56 5.89
N GLY A 56 4.23 -9.87 6.16
CA GLY A 56 4.97 -10.40 7.31
C GLY A 56 4.52 -9.73 8.61
N ASP A 57 5.46 -9.20 9.38
CA ASP A 57 5.17 -8.51 10.65
C ASP A 57 4.74 -7.04 10.48
N LYS A 58 4.64 -6.54 9.24
CA LYS A 58 4.22 -5.16 8.96
C LYS A 58 2.74 -5.08 8.60
N MET A 59 2.09 -4.02 9.06
CA MET A 59 0.71 -3.67 8.70
C MET A 59 0.68 -2.24 8.17
N TYR A 60 0.00 -2.03 7.05
CA TYR A 60 -0.22 -0.72 6.45
C TYR A 60 -1.71 -0.40 6.43
N ASP A 61 -2.10 0.66 7.13
CA ASP A 61 -3.48 1.14 7.21
C ASP A 61 -3.73 2.22 6.16
N ALA A 62 -4.76 2.03 5.33
CA ALA A 62 -5.03 2.86 4.16
C ALA A 62 -6.53 3.15 3.97
N GLN A 63 -6.85 4.18 3.20
CA GLN A 63 -8.21 4.58 2.84
C GLN A 63 -8.69 3.93 1.53
N SER A 64 -7.78 3.44 0.69
CA SER A 64 -8.08 2.69 -0.53
C SER A 64 -7.13 1.51 -0.72
N ALA A 65 -7.49 0.57 -1.61
CA ALA A 65 -6.61 -0.53 -1.98
C ALA A 65 -5.34 -0.02 -2.68
N ALA A 66 -5.46 0.92 -3.62
CA ALA A 66 -4.31 1.57 -4.27
C ALA A 66 -3.34 2.19 -3.24
N GLU A 67 -3.84 2.91 -2.24
CA GLU A 67 -3.00 3.48 -1.19
C GLU A 67 -2.30 2.40 -0.37
N ALA A 68 -3.01 1.31 -0.04
CA ALA A 68 -2.44 0.19 0.68
C ALA A 68 -1.27 -0.44 -0.11
N TYR A 69 -1.46 -0.69 -1.41
CA TYR A 69 -0.41 -1.23 -2.28
C TYR A 69 0.76 -0.27 -2.42
N ALA A 70 0.51 1.03 -2.59
CA ALA A 70 1.56 2.06 -2.65
C ALA A 70 2.41 2.09 -1.37
N MET A 71 1.79 2.02 -0.18
CA MET A 71 2.51 1.96 1.10
C MET A 71 3.31 0.67 1.26
N GLY A 72 2.71 -0.48 0.89
CA GLY A 72 3.39 -1.76 0.90
C GLY A 72 4.61 -1.78 -0.01
N LEU A 73 4.47 -1.25 -1.23
CA LEU A 73 5.54 -1.14 -2.22
C LEU A 73 6.68 -0.26 -1.71
N LEU A 74 6.36 0.92 -1.17
CA LEU A 74 7.39 1.78 -0.59
C LEU A 74 8.12 1.07 0.57
N GLY A 75 7.39 0.39 1.44
CA GLY A 75 7.96 -0.32 2.59
C GLY A 75 8.83 -1.54 2.24
N VAL A 76 8.71 -2.11 1.03
CA VAL A 76 9.66 -3.13 0.53
C VAL A 76 10.87 -2.51 -0.16
N LEU A 77 10.68 -1.42 -0.90
CA LEU A 77 11.77 -0.70 -1.57
C LEU A 77 12.74 -0.07 -0.54
N GLU A 78 12.23 0.42 0.58
CA GLU A 78 13.06 0.94 1.69
C GLU A 78 13.89 -0.12 2.40
N LYS A 79 13.51 -1.41 2.34
CA LYS A 79 14.33 -2.50 2.92
C LYS A 79 15.49 -2.92 2.01
N GLN A 80 15.44 -2.58 0.73
CA GLN A 80 16.43 -2.98 -0.27
C GLN A 80 17.56 -1.95 -0.43
N THR A 81 17.45 -0.80 0.24
CA THR A 81 18.47 0.28 0.25
C THR A 81 19.31 0.18 1.51
#